data_AF-A0A8S9Z2I3-F1
#
_entry.id   AF-A0A8S9Z2I3-F1
#
_cell.length_a   1.000
_cell.length_b   1.000
_cell.length_c   1.000
_cell.angle_alpha   90.00
_cell.angle_beta   90.00
_cell.angle_gamma   90.00
#
_symmetry.space_group_name_H-M   'P 1'
#
loop_
_entity.id
_entity.type
_entity.pdbx_description
1 polymer ?
#
loop_
_entity_poly.entity_id
_entity_poly.type
_entity_poly.pdbx_seq_one_letter_code
_entity_poly.pdbx_strand_id
1 'polypeptide(L)'
;MSSVVNLADKEAAIAYSRILRPMIYVFFTHQLIILINISFVLLGTCYRSVFLTHVSIVAMVLITLIEAIGFGYYLTNIQNWESKRTIQALGDMRPQFMGANSSNFQTFLFNFIHQRFQCCGIHSYTEWLNPTYNWSRQITYNGHVYDLRLPISCCSIVTSKQVPTCALMCSTEEPFEKGCASYFSHMTLFRATQIPEKYYAIPFLIMHMLLVFIYIWKVMLISRIRTHYRGTATLPTKSVNELQHPIEYKGNMMNNKRT
;
A
#
# COMPACT_ATOMS: atom_id res chain seq x y z
N MET A 1 13.75 28.76 21.65
CA MET A 1 12.42 28.49 22.22
C MET A 1 11.95 27.18 21.61
N SER A 2 12.00 26.08 22.35
CA SER A 2 11.53 24.77 21.83
C SER A 2 10.01 24.75 21.88
N SER A 3 9.37 25.10 20.77
CA SER A 3 7.95 24.82 20.58
C SER A 3 7.77 23.30 20.55
N VAL A 4 7.12 22.74 21.58
CA VAL A 4 6.75 21.33 21.61
C VAL A 4 5.71 21.12 20.51
N VAL A 5 6.11 20.42 19.44
CA VAL A 5 5.21 20.07 18.34
C VAL A 5 4.19 19.08 18.89
N ASN A 6 2.91 19.49 18.91
CA ASN A 6 1.84 18.58 19.31
C ASN A 6 1.54 17.61 18.17
N LEU A 7 2.21 16.46 18.17
CA LEU A 7 2.00 15.39 17.19
C LEU A 7 0.62 14.74 17.29
N ALA A 8 -0.16 15.02 18.36
CA ALA A 8 -1.53 14.55 18.49
C ALA A 8 -2.54 15.40 17.70
N ASP A 9 -2.09 16.47 17.06
CA ASP A 9 -2.96 17.30 16.22
C ASP A 9 -3.41 16.53 14.97
N LYS A 10 -4.69 16.68 14.61
CA LYS A 10 -5.30 15.96 13.48
C LYS A 10 -4.62 16.33 12.17
N GLU A 11 -4.17 17.57 12.04
CA GLU A 11 -3.43 18.06 10.87
C GLU A 11 -2.05 17.42 10.77
N ALA A 12 -1.35 17.29 11.90
CA ALA A 12 -0.07 16.59 11.97
C ALA A 12 -0.25 15.12 11.59
N ALA A 13 -1.29 14.44 12.08
CA ALA A 13 -1.60 13.07 11.70
C ALA A 13 -1.93 12.90 10.21
N ILE A 14 -2.68 13.84 9.61
CA ILE A 14 -2.98 13.82 8.17
C ILE A 14 -1.71 14.07 7.35
N ALA A 15 -0.92 15.08 7.68
CA ALA A 15 0.33 15.37 6.99
C ALA A 15 1.32 14.20 7.13
N TYR A 16 1.46 13.68 8.35
CA TYR A 16 2.27 12.51 8.65
C TYR A 16 1.79 11.30 7.85
N SER A 17 0.48 11.01 7.77
CA SER A 17 -0.03 9.89 6.97
C SER A 17 0.18 10.04 5.45
N ARG A 18 0.16 11.28 4.92
CA ARG A 18 0.49 11.55 3.51
C ARG A 18 1.97 11.30 3.21
N ILE A 19 2.85 11.57 4.17
CA ILE A 19 4.30 11.35 4.05
C ILE A 19 4.69 9.89 4.36
N LEU A 20 4.11 9.29 5.40
CA LEU A 20 4.64 8.06 6.02
C LEU A 20 4.09 6.75 5.48
N ARG A 21 3.36 6.80 4.37
CA ARG A 21 3.31 5.78 3.30
C ARG A 21 1.86 5.46 2.87
N PRO A 22 1.52 5.71 1.60
CA PRO A 22 0.33 5.12 0.97
C PRO A 22 0.46 3.59 0.82
N MET A 23 1.66 3.02 0.93
CA MET A 23 1.86 1.57 0.83
C MET A 23 1.20 0.81 1.97
N ILE A 24 1.15 1.37 3.19
CA ILE A 24 0.44 0.76 4.30
C ILE A 24 -1.05 0.58 3.95
N TYR A 25 -1.68 1.62 3.40
CA TYR A 25 -3.06 1.55 2.92
C TYR A 25 -3.23 0.56 1.77
N VAL A 26 -2.28 0.49 0.84
CA VAL A 26 -2.29 -0.50 -0.25
C VAL A 26 -2.24 -1.92 0.34
N PHE A 27 -1.33 -2.19 1.28
CA PHE A 27 -1.25 -3.48 1.95
C PHE A 27 -2.54 -3.83 2.69
N PHE A 28 -3.10 -2.92 3.50
CA PHE A 28 -4.36 -3.17 4.22
C PHE A 28 -5.54 -3.42 3.27
N THR A 29 -5.70 -2.59 2.25
CA THR A 29 -6.75 -2.75 1.23
C THR A 29 -6.60 -4.08 0.52
N HIS A 30 -5.37 -4.44 0.18
CA HIS A 30 -5.04 -5.67 -0.50
C HIS A 30 -5.34 -6.92 0.36
N GLN A 31 -4.93 -6.93 1.63
CA GLN A 31 -5.25 -8.02 2.56
C GLN A 31 -6.75 -8.19 2.77
N LEU A 32 -7.49 -7.08 2.80
CA LEU A 32 -8.95 -7.12 2.92
C LEU A 32 -9.59 -7.82 1.70
N ILE A 33 -9.12 -7.52 0.49
CA ILE A 33 -9.61 -8.16 -0.74
C ILE A 33 -9.37 -9.68 -0.70
N ILE A 34 -8.19 -10.12 -0.26
CA ILE A 34 -7.88 -11.55 -0.13
C ILE A 34 -8.77 -12.21 0.93
N LEU A 35 -8.97 -11.56 2.08
CA LEU A 35 -9.85 -12.07 3.13
C LEU A 35 -11.29 -12.27 2.63
N ILE A 36 -11.80 -11.31 1.85
CA ILE A 36 -13.11 -11.41 1.20
C ILE A 36 -13.15 -12.60 0.24
N ASN A 37 -12.10 -12.79 -0.57
CA ASN A 37 -12.03 -13.91 -1.50
C ASN A 37 -11.99 -15.26 -0.77
N ILE A 38 -11.17 -15.39 0.27
CA ILE A 38 -11.13 -16.59 1.13
C ILE A 38 -12.51 -16.89 1.73
N SER A 39 -13.23 -15.85 2.16
CA SER A 39 -14.60 -16.00 2.69
C SER A 39 -15.54 -16.58 1.63
N PHE A 40 -15.44 -16.16 0.36
CA PHE A 40 -16.21 -16.75 -0.73
C PHE A 40 -15.82 -18.20 -1.03
N VAL A 41 -14.54 -18.56 -0.95
CA VAL A 41 -14.09 -19.96 -1.09
C VAL A 41 -14.68 -20.83 0.01
N LEU A 42 -14.68 -20.33 1.26
CA LEU A 42 -15.25 -21.04 2.41
C LEU A 42 -16.76 -21.24 2.25
N LEU A 43 -17.50 -20.18 1.94
CA LEU A 43 -18.95 -20.25 1.72
C LEU A 43 -19.29 -21.16 0.52
N GLY A 44 -18.53 -21.06 -0.57
CA GLY A 44 -18.67 -21.92 -1.74
C GLY A 44 -18.46 -23.40 -1.40
N THR A 45 -17.48 -23.69 -0.54
CA THR A 45 -17.20 -25.07 -0.09
C THR A 45 -18.27 -25.59 0.89
N CYS A 46 -18.67 -24.77 1.88
CA CYS A 46 -19.69 -25.13 2.87
C CYS A 46 -21.06 -25.39 2.23
N TYR A 47 -21.51 -24.50 1.34
CA TYR A 47 -22.78 -24.63 0.64
C TYR A 47 -22.70 -25.50 -0.62
N ARG A 48 -21.54 -26.10 -0.91
CA ARG A 48 -21.25 -26.86 -2.16
C ARG A 48 -21.64 -26.09 -3.43
N SER A 49 -21.55 -24.76 -3.39
CA SER A 49 -21.84 -23.90 -4.53
C SER A 49 -20.67 -23.88 -5.49
N VAL A 50 -20.86 -24.54 -6.63
CA VAL A 50 -19.88 -24.60 -7.72
C VAL A 50 -19.62 -23.20 -8.29
N PHE A 51 -20.65 -22.36 -8.38
CA PHE A 51 -20.56 -21.00 -8.90
C PHE A 51 -19.62 -20.11 -8.06
N LEU A 52 -19.84 -20.04 -6.74
CA LEU A 52 -19.02 -19.23 -5.83
C LEU A 52 -17.55 -19.64 -5.87
N THR A 53 -17.31 -20.95 -5.94
CA THR A 53 -15.97 -21.51 -6.03
C THR A 53 -15.29 -21.08 -7.34
N HIS A 54 -15.97 -21.16 -8.50
CA HIS A 54 -15.38 -20.72 -9.77
C HIS A 54 -15.08 -19.21 -9.80
N VAL A 55 -16.01 -18.38 -9.31
CA VAL A 55 -15.80 -16.92 -9.24
C VAL A 55 -14.60 -16.57 -8.35
N SER A 56 -14.48 -17.20 -7.18
CA SER A 56 -13.34 -16.97 -6.29
C SER A 56 -11.99 -17.32 -6.94
N ILE A 57 -11.93 -18.39 -7.72
CA ILE A 57 -10.71 -18.81 -8.44
C ILE A 57 -10.30 -17.78 -9.47
N VAL A 58 -11.24 -17.37 -10.33
CA VAL A 58 -10.98 -16.39 -11.37
C VAL A 58 -10.49 -15.09 -10.73
N ALA A 59 -11.13 -14.66 -9.64
CA ALA A 59 -10.70 -13.49 -8.89
C ALA A 59 -9.30 -13.65 -8.31
N MET A 60 -8.94 -14.79 -7.70
CA MET A 60 -7.58 -15.01 -7.17
C MET A 60 -6.52 -14.94 -8.27
N VAL A 61 -6.75 -15.61 -9.42
CA VAL A 61 -5.81 -15.58 -10.55
C VAL A 61 -5.63 -14.15 -11.09
N LEU A 62 -6.72 -13.39 -11.24
CA LEU A 62 -6.66 -12.00 -11.69
C LEU A 62 -5.89 -11.11 -10.70
N ILE A 63 -6.14 -11.27 -9.40
CA ILE A 63 -5.45 -10.49 -8.37
C ILE A 63 -3.94 -10.80 -8.42
N THR A 64 -3.54 -12.07 -8.51
CA THR A 64 -2.13 -12.45 -8.62
C THR A 64 -1.46 -11.89 -9.88
N LEU A 65 -2.16 -11.86 -11.03
CA LEU A 65 -1.63 -11.24 -12.25
C LEU A 65 -1.42 -9.74 -12.08
N ILE A 66 -2.40 -9.03 -11.50
CA ILE A 66 -2.31 -7.60 -11.22
C ILE A 66 -1.14 -7.32 -10.26
N GLU A 67 -0.97 -8.13 -9.22
CA GLU A 67 0.15 -8.03 -8.29
C GLU A 67 1.50 -8.24 -8.97
N ALA A 68 1.65 -9.29 -9.77
CA ALA A 68 2.91 -9.59 -10.44
C ALA A 68 3.31 -8.46 -11.40
N ILE A 69 2.36 -7.96 -12.18
CA ILE A 69 2.57 -6.82 -13.10
C ILE A 69 2.88 -5.55 -12.31
N GLY A 70 2.06 -5.24 -11.30
CA GLY A 70 2.20 -4.05 -10.47
C GLY A 70 3.52 -4.04 -9.70
N PHE A 71 3.93 -5.19 -9.16
CA PHE A 71 5.20 -5.35 -8.46
C PHE A 71 6.41 -5.28 -9.40
N GLY A 72 6.32 -5.88 -10.60
CA GLY A 72 7.36 -5.74 -11.62
C GLY A 72 7.54 -4.28 -12.08
N TYR A 73 6.43 -3.59 -12.32
CA TYR A 73 6.44 -2.16 -12.63
C TYR A 73 6.96 -1.31 -11.46
N TYR A 74 6.62 -1.68 -10.22
CA TYR A 74 7.14 -1.05 -9.02
C TYR A 74 8.66 -1.20 -8.91
N LEU A 75 9.21 -2.41 -9.09
CA LEU A 75 10.66 -2.65 -9.00
C LEU A 75 11.45 -1.84 -10.02
N THR A 76 10.92 -1.68 -11.24
CA THR A 76 11.59 -0.93 -12.31
C THR A 76 11.53 0.60 -12.09
N ASN A 77 10.52 1.10 -11.39
CA ASN A 77 10.28 2.54 -11.26
C ASN A 77 10.30 3.08 -9.82
N ILE A 78 10.66 2.26 -8.82
CA ILE A 78 10.56 2.56 -7.39
C ILE A 78 11.19 3.90 -7.02
N GLN A 79 12.42 4.15 -7.48
CA GLN A 79 13.16 5.36 -7.14
C GLN A 79 12.48 6.63 -7.68
N ASN A 80 11.97 6.57 -8.92
CA ASN A 80 11.29 7.70 -9.55
C ASN A 80 9.93 7.98 -8.91
N TRP A 81 9.19 6.93 -8.54
CA TRP A 81 7.86 7.05 -7.93
C TRP A 81 7.92 7.55 -6.49
N GLU A 82 8.83 7.00 -5.67
CA GLU A 82 9.02 7.43 -4.28
C GLU A 82 9.51 8.88 -4.22
N SER A 83 10.47 9.24 -5.08
CA SER A 83 10.95 10.63 -5.22
C SER A 83 9.82 11.57 -5.61
N LYS A 84 9.12 11.29 -6.73
CA LYS A 84 8.07 12.17 -7.26
C LYS A 84 6.95 12.38 -6.24
N ARG A 85 6.53 11.33 -5.53
CA ARG A 85 5.51 11.45 -4.48
C ARG A 85 6.01 12.24 -3.27
N THR A 86 7.25 12.02 -2.84
CA THR A 86 7.82 12.80 -1.72
C THR A 86 7.88 14.28 -2.06
N ILE A 87 8.37 14.61 -3.26
CA ILE A 87 8.44 15.98 -3.78
C ILE A 87 7.05 16.59 -3.87
N GLN A 88 6.07 15.85 -4.39
CA GLN A 88 4.68 16.30 -4.48
C GLN A 88 4.07 16.54 -3.10
N ALA A 89 4.22 15.61 -2.15
CA ALA A 89 3.70 15.75 -0.79
C ALA A 89 4.31 16.97 -0.08
N LEU A 90 5.61 17.20 -0.24
CA LEU A 90 6.25 18.41 0.27
C LEU A 90 5.70 19.66 -0.44
N GLY A 91 5.53 19.63 -1.76
CA GLY A 91 4.90 20.70 -2.53
C GLY A 91 3.51 21.07 -2.04
N ASP A 92 2.68 20.08 -1.70
CA ASP A 92 1.32 20.26 -1.19
C ASP A 92 1.30 20.82 0.25
N MET A 93 2.35 20.57 1.03
CA MET A 93 2.48 21.08 2.41
C MET A 93 3.12 22.47 2.48
N ARG A 94 3.95 22.85 1.49
CA ARG A 94 4.65 24.14 1.47
C ARG A 94 3.72 25.34 1.71
N PRO A 95 2.52 25.43 1.10
CA PRO A 95 1.61 26.55 1.34
C PRO A 95 1.13 26.69 2.79
N GLN A 96 1.23 25.63 3.59
CA GLN A 96 0.82 25.60 5.01
C GLN A 96 1.99 25.96 5.95
N PHE A 97 3.15 26.32 5.40
CA PHE A 97 4.26 26.86 6.17
C PHE A 97 3.87 28.23 6.72
N MET A 98 3.98 28.41 8.04
CA MET A 98 3.52 29.64 8.72
C MET A 98 4.67 30.54 9.18
N GLY A 99 5.92 30.08 9.13
CA GLY A 99 7.10 30.85 9.55
C GLY A 99 7.63 30.45 10.93
N ALA A 100 8.76 31.03 11.33
CA ALA A 100 9.59 30.55 12.44
C ALA A 100 8.93 30.60 13.83
N ASN A 101 7.88 31.41 14.03
CA ASN A 101 7.14 31.47 15.30
C ASN A 101 6.00 30.44 15.40
N SER A 102 5.74 29.67 14.34
CA SER A 102 4.65 28.70 14.34
C SER A 102 5.07 27.35 14.91
N SER A 103 4.16 26.71 15.65
CA SER A 103 4.30 25.36 16.18
C SER A 103 3.66 24.28 15.30
N ASN A 104 3.17 24.62 14.11
CA ASN A 104 2.53 23.65 13.23
C ASN A 104 3.53 22.66 12.63
N PHE A 105 3.06 21.43 12.41
CA PHE A 105 3.88 20.32 11.94
C PHE A 105 4.59 20.62 10.61
N GLN A 106 3.92 21.31 9.69
CA GLN A 106 4.45 21.64 8.37
C GLN A 106 5.65 22.60 8.50
N THR A 107 5.54 23.64 9.33
CA THR A 107 6.68 24.53 9.64
C THR A 107 7.83 23.77 10.26
N PHE A 108 7.56 22.94 11.26
CA PHE A 108 8.60 22.13 11.90
C PHE A 108 9.29 21.20 10.89
N LEU A 109 8.52 20.51 10.06
CA LEU A 109 9.02 19.58 9.05
C LEU A 109 9.91 20.30 8.03
N PHE A 110 9.47 21.44 7.50
CA PHE A 110 10.29 22.23 6.58
C PHE A 110 11.56 22.74 7.25
N ASN A 111 11.47 23.25 8.48
CA ASN A 111 12.65 23.71 9.22
C ASN A 111 13.66 22.56 9.42
N PHE A 112 13.18 21.37 9.76
CA PHE A 112 14.00 20.16 9.88
C PHE A 112 14.62 19.78 8.53
N ILE A 113 13.85 19.74 7.45
CA ILE A 113 14.33 19.36 6.12
C ILE A 113 15.42 20.32 5.64
N HIS A 114 15.17 21.62 5.72
CA HIS A 114 16.10 22.62 5.22
C HIS A 114 17.47 22.51 5.94
N GLN A 115 17.45 22.38 7.26
CA GLN A 115 18.67 22.26 8.07
C GLN A 115 19.35 20.89 7.91
N ARG A 116 18.59 19.80 7.91
CA ARG A 116 19.13 18.44 7.86
C ARG A 116 19.76 18.12 6.51
N PHE A 117 19.16 18.60 5.43
CA PHE A 117 19.57 18.30 4.06
C PHE A 117 20.24 19.47 3.35
N GLN A 118 20.45 20.60 4.04
CA GLN A 118 21.13 21.78 3.48
C GLN A 118 20.49 22.23 2.15
N CYS A 119 19.16 22.34 2.17
CA CYS A 119 18.36 22.69 1.00
C CYS A 119 17.36 23.80 1.35
N CYS A 120 16.87 24.53 0.35
CA CYS A 120 15.85 25.55 0.57
C CYS A 120 14.78 25.51 -0.52
N GLY A 121 13.52 25.43 -0.10
CA GLY A 121 12.40 25.25 -1.02
C GLY A 121 12.36 23.85 -1.65
N ILE A 122 11.36 23.59 -2.47
CA ILE A 122 11.20 22.31 -3.13
C ILE A 122 12.18 22.20 -4.29
N HIS A 123 12.13 23.12 -5.24
CA HIS A 123 13.07 23.13 -6.38
C HIS A 123 14.12 24.23 -6.26
N SER A 124 13.80 25.34 -5.59
CA SER A 124 14.71 26.46 -5.38
C SER A 124 14.27 27.33 -4.20
N TYR A 125 15.21 28.04 -3.58
CA TYR A 125 14.91 29.02 -2.53
C TYR A 125 14.00 30.16 -3.03
N THR A 126 14.02 30.46 -4.33
CA THR A 126 13.26 31.54 -4.96
C THR A 126 11.75 31.35 -4.81
N GLU A 127 11.29 30.12 -4.57
CA GLU A 127 9.88 29.82 -4.32
C GLU A 127 9.31 30.59 -3.13
N TRP A 128 10.11 30.84 -2.09
CA TRP A 128 9.69 31.59 -0.90
C TRP A 128 9.46 33.08 -1.17
N LEU A 129 10.03 33.60 -2.26
CA LEU A 129 9.83 34.97 -2.73
C LEU A 129 8.47 35.16 -3.40
N ASN A 130 7.77 34.07 -3.74
CA ASN A 130 6.45 34.15 -4.35
C ASN A 130 5.43 34.73 -3.34
N PRO A 131 4.75 35.84 -3.67
CA PRO A 131 3.81 36.50 -2.76
C PRO A 131 2.54 35.66 -2.49
N THR A 132 2.25 34.66 -3.34
CA THR A 132 1.12 33.75 -3.17
C THR A 132 1.24 32.90 -1.89
N TYR A 133 2.45 32.70 -1.38
CA TYR A 133 2.66 31.99 -0.11
C TYR A 133 2.53 32.95 1.07
N ASN A 134 1.49 32.72 1.87
CA ASN A 134 1.17 33.50 3.06
C ASN A 134 1.83 32.87 4.30
N TRP A 135 3.10 33.17 4.49
CA TRP A 135 3.87 32.79 5.69
C TRP A 135 4.37 34.04 6.41
N SER A 136 4.60 33.96 7.72
CA SER A 136 5.07 35.11 8.51
C SER A 136 6.49 35.48 8.13
N ARG A 137 6.62 36.55 7.33
CA ARG A 137 7.89 37.18 6.96
C ARG A 137 8.45 38.09 8.05
N GLN A 138 7.83 38.14 9.22
CA GLN A 138 8.30 38.93 10.35
C GLN A 138 8.64 38.03 11.52
N ILE A 139 9.74 38.36 12.20
CA ILE A 139 10.12 37.72 13.46
C ILE A 139 10.65 38.74 14.45
N THR A 140 10.36 38.51 15.73
CA THR A 140 10.85 39.33 16.83
C THR A 140 11.99 38.62 17.55
N TYR A 141 13.18 39.23 17.56
CA TYR A 141 14.35 38.79 18.32
C TYR A 141 14.78 39.91 19.26
N ASN A 142 14.94 39.62 20.55
CA ASN A 142 15.37 40.58 21.57
C ASN A 142 14.56 41.91 21.55
N GLY A 143 13.25 41.84 21.27
CA GLY A 143 12.38 43.01 21.19
C GLY A 143 12.43 43.79 19.86
N HIS A 144 13.30 43.42 18.92
CA HIS A 144 13.38 44.02 17.59
C HIS A 144 12.65 43.16 16.55
N VAL A 145 11.90 43.81 15.66
CA VAL A 145 11.21 43.15 14.54
C VAL A 145 12.11 43.16 13.31
N TYR A 146 12.26 42.01 12.68
CA TYR A 146 13.05 41.81 11.47
C TYR A 146 12.16 41.30 10.34
N ASP A 147 12.34 41.88 9.15
CA ASP A 147 11.71 41.40 7.92
C ASP A 147 12.58 40.36 7.21
N LEU A 148 11.98 39.21 6.94
CA LEU A 148 12.57 38.03 6.37
C LEU A 148 12.22 37.90 4.88
N ARG A 149 13.25 37.67 4.07
CA ARG A 149 13.12 37.28 2.66
C ARG A 149 12.81 35.79 2.53
N LEU A 150 13.38 34.99 3.42
CA LEU A 150 13.44 33.53 3.35
C LEU A 150 13.20 32.94 4.75
N PRO A 151 12.75 31.67 4.85
CA PRO A 151 12.73 30.97 6.12
C PRO A 151 14.13 30.92 6.74
N ILE A 152 14.23 31.17 8.05
CA ILE A 152 15.49 31.14 8.82
C ILE A 152 16.22 29.80 8.65
N SER A 153 15.47 28.71 8.52
CA SER A 153 16.01 27.36 8.30
C SER A 153 16.71 27.18 6.95
N CYS A 154 16.58 28.10 6.00
CA CYS A 154 17.29 28.03 4.71
C CYS A 154 18.75 28.52 4.79
N CYS A 155 19.16 29.01 5.95
CA CYS A 155 20.50 29.50 6.20
C CYS A 155 21.41 28.41 6.77
N SER A 156 22.69 28.44 6.41
CA SER A 156 23.70 27.47 6.90
C SER A 156 23.98 27.60 8.39
N ILE A 157 23.91 28.82 8.93
CA ILE A 157 24.20 29.13 10.33
C ILE A 157 22.91 29.64 10.99
N VAL A 158 22.29 28.81 11.83
CA VAL A 158 21.12 29.19 12.62
C VAL A 158 21.48 29.17 14.09
N THR A 159 21.36 30.31 14.76
CA THR A 159 21.61 30.42 16.21
C THR A 159 20.39 30.99 16.93
N SER A 160 20.24 30.67 18.21
CA SER A 160 19.19 31.24 19.06
C SER A 160 19.46 32.69 19.46
N LYS A 161 20.67 33.20 19.22
CA LYS A 161 21.13 34.52 19.68
C LYS A 161 20.89 35.64 18.66
N GLN A 162 20.88 35.30 17.37
CA GLN A 162 20.79 36.28 16.28
C GLN A 162 20.02 35.70 15.09
N VAL A 163 19.26 36.56 14.40
CA VAL A 163 18.64 36.24 13.12
C VAL A 163 19.75 36.08 12.07
N PRO A 164 19.80 34.97 11.32
CA PRO A 164 20.78 34.79 10.26
C PRO A 164 20.67 35.88 9.21
N THR A 165 21.81 36.45 8.83
CA THR A 165 21.92 37.52 7.85
C THR A 165 21.32 37.11 6.51
N CYS A 166 21.63 35.93 5.97
CA CYS A 166 21.01 35.37 4.75
C CYS A 166 19.47 35.31 4.72
N ALA A 167 18.78 35.34 5.87
CA ALA A 167 17.31 35.31 5.91
C ALA A 167 16.69 36.71 5.80
N LEU A 168 17.45 37.77 6.03
CA LEU A 168 16.96 39.16 6.06
C LEU A 168 16.66 39.70 4.65
N MET A 169 15.67 40.60 4.55
CA MET A 169 15.29 41.29 3.31
C MET A 169 16.45 41.95 2.56
N CYS A 170 17.34 42.62 3.28
CA CYS A 170 18.43 43.42 2.70
C CYS A 170 19.76 42.66 2.56
N SER A 171 19.77 41.35 2.76
CA SER A 171 21.01 40.57 2.77
C SER A 171 21.47 40.17 1.37
N THR A 172 22.79 40.17 1.18
CA THR A 172 23.48 39.63 0.01
C THR A 172 24.05 38.23 0.25
N GLU A 173 23.93 37.69 1.46
CA GLU A 173 24.40 36.34 1.76
C GLU A 173 23.48 35.28 1.13
N GLU A 174 24.10 34.26 0.55
CA GLU A 174 23.38 33.22 -0.15
C GLU A 174 22.81 32.17 0.82
N PRO A 175 21.52 31.80 0.66
CA PRO A 175 20.95 30.66 1.38
C PRO A 175 21.45 29.35 0.77
N PHE A 176 20.93 28.22 1.25
CA PHE A 176 21.09 26.96 0.51
C PHE A 176 20.55 27.09 -0.92
N GLU A 177 21.45 27.00 -1.90
CA GLU A 177 21.10 27.17 -3.32
C GLU A 177 20.24 26.02 -3.86
N LYS A 178 20.49 24.80 -3.36
CA LYS A 178 19.83 23.58 -3.85
C LYS A 178 18.41 23.46 -3.30
N GLY A 179 17.46 23.18 -4.17
CA GLY A 179 16.13 22.73 -3.77
C GLY A 179 16.16 21.33 -3.14
N CYS A 180 15.25 21.08 -2.20
CA CYS A 180 15.17 19.81 -1.50
C CYS A 180 14.82 18.61 -2.42
N ALA A 181 14.19 18.87 -3.57
CA ALA A 181 13.91 17.86 -4.59
C ALA A 181 15.19 17.17 -5.13
N SER A 182 16.32 17.90 -5.19
CA SER A 182 17.61 17.33 -5.63
C SER A 182 18.16 16.30 -4.64
N TYR A 183 17.77 16.36 -3.38
CA TYR A 183 18.16 15.37 -2.37
C TYR A 183 17.19 14.19 -2.38
N PHE A 184 15.89 14.47 -2.47
CA PHE A 184 14.86 13.43 -2.47
C PHE A 184 14.74 12.64 -3.77
N SER A 185 15.41 13.07 -4.85
CA SER A 185 15.59 12.27 -6.07
C SER A 185 16.45 11.03 -5.87
N HIS A 186 17.31 11.03 -4.85
CA HIS A 186 18.25 9.93 -4.59
C HIS A 186 18.03 9.27 -3.22
N MET A 187 17.27 9.89 -2.31
CA MET A 187 17.04 9.37 -0.95
C MET A 187 15.60 9.59 -0.47
N THR A 188 15.05 8.66 0.30
CA THR A 188 13.72 8.80 0.90
C THR A 188 13.79 9.57 2.23
N LEU A 189 12.91 10.56 2.41
CA LEU A 189 12.86 11.46 3.57
C LEU A 189 12.77 10.75 4.94
N PHE A 190 11.92 9.72 5.04
CA PHE A 190 11.75 8.93 6.26
C PHE A 190 11.83 7.44 5.95
N ARG A 191 12.93 6.81 6.36
CA ARG A 191 13.02 5.35 6.41
C ARG A 191 12.44 4.89 7.75
N ALA A 192 11.11 4.78 7.84
CA ALA A 192 10.42 4.35 9.06
C ALA A 192 10.77 2.90 9.48
N THR A 193 11.23 2.09 8.52
CA THR A 193 11.65 0.70 8.72
C THR A 193 13.11 0.53 8.29
N GLN A 194 13.93 -0.17 9.08
CA GLN A 194 15.31 -0.51 8.69
C GLN A 194 15.36 -1.28 7.36
N ILE A 195 14.32 -2.08 7.09
CA ILE A 195 14.16 -2.87 5.87
C ILE A 195 13.29 -2.08 4.88
N PRO A 196 13.74 -1.85 3.63
CA PRO A 196 12.91 -1.16 2.64
C PRO A 196 11.70 -2.02 2.23
N GLU A 197 10.60 -1.33 1.90
CA GLU A 197 9.27 -1.93 1.73
C GLU A 197 9.21 -3.06 0.71
N LYS A 198 10.03 -2.96 -0.33
CA LYS A 198 10.16 -3.98 -1.38
C LYS A 198 10.41 -5.39 -0.83
N TYR A 199 11.10 -5.52 0.31
CA TYR A 199 11.38 -6.83 0.89
C TYR A 199 10.19 -7.43 1.63
N TYR A 200 9.21 -6.64 2.07
CA TYR A 200 7.98 -7.17 2.66
C TYR A 200 7.00 -7.67 1.58
N ALA A 201 7.04 -7.07 0.38
CA ALA A 201 6.20 -7.50 -0.73
C ALA A 201 6.62 -8.86 -1.32
N ILE A 202 7.92 -9.20 -1.29
CA ILE A 202 8.44 -10.46 -1.83
C ILE A 202 7.86 -11.72 -1.14
N PRO A 203 7.99 -11.91 0.19
CA PRO A 203 7.45 -13.10 0.84
C PRO A 203 5.93 -13.20 0.70
N PHE A 204 5.27 -12.05 0.66
CA PHE A 204 3.83 -11.97 0.45
C PHE A 204 3.42 -12.47 -0.96
N LEU A 205 4.10 -11.99 -2.01
CA LEU A 205 3.86 -12.44 -3.37
C LEU A 205 4.18 -13.93 -3.55
N ILE A 206 5.25 -14.42 -2.90
CA ILE A 206 5.58 -15.85 -2.89
C ILE A 206 4.45 -16.66 -2.22
N MET A 207 3.97 -16.22 -1.05
CA MET A 207 2.87 -16.89 -0.35
C MET A 207 1.61 -16.95 -1.22
N HIS A 208 1.27 -15.86 -1.89
CA HIS A 208 0.11 -15.79 -2.76
C HIS A 208 0.25 -16.72 -3.98
N MET A 209 1.40 -16.70 -4.64
CA MET A 209 1.71 -17.61 -5.76
C MET A 209 1.61 -19.08 -5.35
N LEU A 210 2.10 -19.44 -4.16
CA LEU A 210 1.98 -20.79 -3.62
C LEU A 210 0.54 -21.20 -3.36
N LEU A 211 -0.29 -20.31 -2.80
CA LEU A 211 -1.72 -20.58 -2.58
C LEU A 211 -2.46 -20.84 -3.89
N VAL A 212 -2.21 -20.01 -4.91
CA VAL A 212 -2.80 -20.20 -6.25
C VAL A 212 -2.31 -21.51 -6.88
N PHE A 213 -1.01 -21.83 -6.75
CA PHE A 213 -0.45 -23.07 -7.28
C PHE A 213 -1.07 -24.32 -6.62
N ILE A 214 -1.14 -24.36 -5.29
CA ILE A 214 -1.78 -25.46 -4.54
C ILE A 214 -3.23 -25.63 -4.99
N TYR A 215 -3.93 -24.51 -5.20
CA TYR A 215 -5.31 -24.54 -5.63
C TYR A 215 -5.48 -25.11 -7.05
N ILE A 216 -4.71 -24.58 -8.02
CA ILE A 216 -4.73 -25.07 -9.41
C ILE A 216 -4.38 -26.56 -9.44
N TRP A 217 -3.35 -26.97 -8.68
CA TRP A 217 -2.94 -28.37 -8.56
C TRP A 217 -4.09 -29.26 -8.09
N LYS A 218 -4.82 -28.84 -7.03
CA LYS A 218 -5.99 -29.56 -6.52
C LYS A 218 -7.08 -29.71 -7.59
N VAL A 219 -7.40 -28.63 -8.31
CA VAL A 219 -8.44 -28.66 -9.37
C VAL A 219 -8.03 -29.62 -10.49
N MET A 220 -6.78 -29.55 -10.94
CA MET A 220 -6.24 -30.43 -11.97
C MET A 220 -6.28 -31.90 -11.55
N LEU A 221 -5.93 -32.20 -10.29
CA LEU A 221 -5.97 -33.56 -9.73
C LEU A 221 -7.40 -34.11 -9.67
N ILE A 222 -8.37 -33.32 -9.19
CA ILE A 222 -9.79 -33.70 -9.18
C ILE A 222 -10.31 -33.94 -10.60
N SER A 223 -9.94 -33.07 -11.55
CA SER A 223 -10.33 -33.21 -12.95
C SER A 223 -9.80 -34.51 -13.56
N ARG A 224 -8.52 -34.83 -13.35
CA ARG A 224 -7.89 -36.09 -13.81
C ARG A 224 -8.57 -37.32 -13.22
N ILE A 225 -8.87 -37.31 -11.93
CA ILE A 225 -9.58 -38.41 -11.26
C ILE A 225 -10.95 -38.60 -11.89
N ARG A 226 -11.72 -37.51 -12.09
CA ARG A 226 -13.05 -37.57 -12.72
C ARG A 226 -12.99 -38.13 -14.13
N THR A 227 -12.01 -37.73 -14.94
CA THR A 227 -11.83 -38.27 -16.31
C THR A 227 -11.49 -39.75 -16.30
N HIS A 228 -10.67 -40.21 -15.34
CA HIS A 228 -10.31 -41.62 -15.21
C HIS A 228 -11.54 -42.48 -14.86
N TYR A 229 -12.38 -42.05 -13.92
CA TYR A 229 -13.64 -42.75 -13.58
C TYR A 229 -14.69 -42.70 -14.70
N ARG A 230 -14.69 -41.66 -15.55
CA ARG A 230 -15.58 -41.58 -16.71
C ARG A 230 -15.15 -42.52 -17.83
N GLY A 231 -13.85 -42.69 -18.04
CA GLY A 231 -13.29 -43.58 -19.07
C GLY A 231 -13.45 -45.07 -18.76
N THR A 232 -13.49 -45.46 -17.48
CA THR A 232 -13.75 -46.85 -17.07
C THR A 232 -15.24 -47.23 -17.06
N ALA A 233 -16.16 -46.26 -17.18
CA ALA A 233 -17.60 -46.52 -17.24
C ALA A 233 -18.12 -46.85 -18.66
N THR A 234 -17.26 -46.83 -19.69
CA THR A 234 -17.64 -47.12 -21.08
C THR A 234 -16.89 -48.35 -21.61
N LEU A 235 -17.38 -49.57 -21.32
CA LEU A 235 -17.25 -50.83 -22.11
C LEU A 235 -17.79 -52.05 -21.31
N PRO A 236 -18.44 -53.05 -21.95
CA PRO A 236 -19.62 -53.00 -22.81
C PRO A 236 -20.84 -53.68 -22.16
N THR A 237 -22.04 -53.12 -22.34
CA THR A 237 -23.28 -53.91 -22.28
C THR A 237 -23.38 -54.78 -23.53
N LYS A 238 -22.68 -55.91 -23.54
CA LYS A 238 -22.96 -57.01 -24.48
C LYS A 238 -23.77 -58.07 -23.76
N SER A 239 -25.09 -57.92 -23.87
CA SER A 239 -26.13 -58.95 -23.86
C SER A 239 -25.87 -60.21 -23.03
N VAL A 240 -26.18 -60.15 -21.73
CA VAL A 240 -26.58 -61.33 -20.95
C VAL A 240 -28.12 -61.39 -21.01
N ASN A 241 -28.65 -61.79 -22.17
CA ASN A 241 -30.07 -62.09 -22.37
C ASN A 241 -30.15 -63.36 -23.22
N GLU A 242 -29.67 -64.47 -22.66
CA GLU A 242 -29.95 -65.81 -23.20
C GLU A 242 -29.71 -66.84 -22.10
N LEU A 243 -30.63 -66.93 -21.15
CA LEU A 243 -30.89 -68.13 -20.33
C LEU A 243 -32.19 -67.93 -19.56
N GLN A 244 -33.27 -68.01 -20.33
CA GLN A 244 -34.62 -68.08 -19.85
C GLN A 244 -35.04 -69.56 -19.93
N HIS A 245 -35.03 -70.26 -18.79
CA HIS A 245 -35.90 -71.41 -18.57
C HIS A 245 -36.22 -71.56 -17.06
N PRO A 246 -37.42 -72.08 -16.72
CA PRO A 246 -38.16 -71.69 -15.53
C PRO A 246 -37.99 -72.67 -14.37
N ILE A 247 -37.98 -72.16 -13.13
CA ILE A 247 -38.15 -72.97 -11.93
C ILE A 247 -39.62 -72.89 -11.51
N GLU A 248 -40.27 -74.03 -11.65
CA GLU A 248 -41.61 -74.39 -11.22
C GLU A 248 -41.72 -74.30 -9.67
N TYR A 249 -42.54 -73.38 -9.16
CA TYR A 249 -42.88 -73.31 -7.73
C TYR A 249 -44.22 -74.02 -7.47
N LYS A 250 -44.14 -75.25 -6.96
CA LYS A 250 -45.24 -75.96 -6.30
C LYS A 250 -45.37 -75.44 -4.86
N GLY A 251 -46.42 -74.66 -4.60
CA GLY A 251 -46.79 -74.22 -3.25
C GLY A 251 -48.17 -74.75 -2.86
N ASN A 252 -48.20 -75.85 -2.11
CA ASN A 252 -49.40 -76.41 -1.47
C ASN A 252 -49.92 -75.45 -0.40
N MET A 253 -51.13 -74.91 -0.58
CA MET A 253 -51.93 -74.34 0.52
C MET A 253 -52.78 -75.45 1.14
N MET A 254 -52.49 -75.81 2.39
CA MET A 254 -53.46 -76.46 3.28
C MET A 254 -53.76 -75.56 4.47
N ASN A 255 -55.06 -75.25 4.60
CA ASN A 255 -55.86 -75.15 5.82
C ASN A 255 -55.25 -74.51 7.07
N ASN A 256 -55.86 -73.39 7.50
CA ASN A 256 -56.54 -73.43 8.81
C ASN A 256 -57.68 -72.41 8.91
N LYS A 257 -58.87 -72.92 9.27
CA LYS A 257 -60.08 -72.16 9.63
C LYS A 257 -60.60 -72.77 10.94
N ARG A 258 -61.15 -71.92 11.82
CA ARG A 258 -61.68 -72.15 13.18
C ARG A 258 -60.58 -72.05 14.24
N THR A 259 -60.75 -71.30 15.32
CA THR A 259 -61.94 -70.87 16.07
C THR A 259 -61.80 -69.45 16.57
#